data_AF-A0A9J9Q551-F1
#
_entry.id   AF-A0A9J9Q551-F1
#
_cell.length_a   1.000
_cell.length_b   1.000
_cell.length_c   1.000
_cell.angle_alpha   90.00
_cell.angle_beta   90.00
_cell.angle_gamma   90.00
#
_symmetry.space_group_name_H-M   'P 1'
#
loop_
_entity.id
_entity.type
_entity.pdbx_description
1 polymer ?
#
loop_
_entity_poly.entity_id
_entity_poly.type
_entity_poly.pdbx_seq_one_letter_code
_entity_poly.pdbx_strand_id
1 'polypeptide(L)' 'MRVDIYRRSEAEGRYSHLAVPEGKPIPQEAINTDWNCEHRAVERDETQAHWNDLGIPEPGRQLRDKGYAITSVTEQPRR' A
#
# COMPACT_ATOMS: atom_id res chain seq x y z
N MET A 1 -5.29 3.97 -12.00
CA MET A 1 -5.33 5.19 -11.16
C MET A 1 -3.94 5.60 -10.70
N ARG A 2 -3.77 6.80 -10.12
CA ARG A 2 -2.50 7.21 -9.49
C ARG A 2 -2.56 7.10 -7.96
N VAL A 3 -1.50 6.55 -7.38
CA VAL A 3 -1.36 6.33 -5.93
C VAL A 3 0.00 6.79 -5.43
N ASP A 4 0.03 7.26 -4.18
CA ASP A 4 1.23 7.45 -3.38
C ASP A 4 1.50 6.16 -2.60
N ILE A 5 2.74 5.66 -2.70
CA ILE A 5 3.17 4.40 -2.08
C ILE A 5 4.11 4.73 -0.93
N TYR A 6 3.74 4.24 0.24
CA TYR A 6 4.53 4.30 1.45
C TYR A 6 5.00 2.90 1.83
N ARG A 7 6.17 2.81 2.44
CA ARG A 7 6.76 1.57 2.95
C ARG A 7 7.05 1.70 4.44
N ARG A 8 7.02 0.58 5.15
CA ARG A 8 7.58 0.45 6.49
C ARG A 8 8.36 -0.86 6.58
N SER A 9 9.44 -0.83 7.35
CA SER A 9 10.21 -2.01 7.68
C SER A 9 9.45 -2.82 8.73
N GLU A 10 9.37 -4.12 8.54
CA GLU A 10 8.78 -5.09 9.46
C GLU A 10 9.87 -6.00 10.04
N ALA A 11 9.49 -6.82 11.02
CA ALA A 11 10.38 -7.84 11.55
C ALA A 11 10.81 -8.84 10.46
N GLU A 12 12.02 -9.40 10.63
CA GLU A 12 12.59 -10.43 9.75
C GLU A 12 12.87 -9.95 8.30
N GLY A 13 13.19 -8.66 8.13
CA GLY A 13 13.54 -8.10 6.80
C GLY A 13 12.36 -8.03 5.83
N ARG A 14 11.14 -8.05 6.37
CA ARG A 14 9.91 -7.88 5.60
C ARG A 14 9.56 -6.41 5.47
N TYR A 15 8.71 -6.09 4.49
CA TYR A 15 8.17 -4.75 4.31
C TYR A 15 6.66 -4.79 4.19
N SER A 16 6.00 -3.81 4.79
CA SER A 16 4.61 -3.49 4.47
C SER A 16 4.58 -2.26 3.59
N HIS A 17 3.68 -2.27 2.61
CA HIS A 17 3.41 -1.17 1.72
C HIS A 17 1.98 -0.69 1.93
N LEU A 18 1.81 0.63 1.85
CA LEU A 18 0.54 1.32 1.90
C LEU A 18 0.40 2.15 0.64
N ALA A 19 -0.66 1.90 -0.13
CA ALA A 19 -1.01 2.67 -1.30
C ALA A 19 -2.23 3.54 -1.02
N VAL A 20 -2.09 4.84 -1.19
CA VAL A 20 -3.14 5.84 -0.97
C VAL A 20 -3.40 6.55 -2.30
N PRO A 21 -4.65 6.85 -2.69
CA PRO A 21 -4.92 7.64 -3.90
C PRO A 21 -4.15 8.97 -3.85
N GLU A 22 -3.58 9.36 -4.99
CA GLU A 22 -2.73 10.56 -5.10
C GLU A 22 -3.36 11.77 -4.41
N GLY A 23 -2.59 12.41 -3.51
CA GLY A 23 -3.01 13.63 -2.82
C GLY A 23 -4.07 13.43 -1.73
N LYS A 24 -4.46 12.19 -1.41
CA LYS A 24 -5.24 11.88 -0.21
C LYS A 24 -4.32 11.68 0.99
N PRO A 25 -4.75 12.08 2.20
CA PRO A 25 -3.98 11.83 3.41
C PRO A 25 -3.98 10.33 3.76
N ILE A 26 -2.93 9.89 4.47
CA ILE A 26 -2.91 8.56 5.10
C ILE A 26 -4.09 8.48 6.09
N PRO A 27 -4.91 7.41 6.04
CA PRO A 27 -6.04 7.22 6.94
C PRO A 27 -5.61 7.24 8.41
N GLN A 28 -6.47 7.74 9.30
CA GLN A 28 -6.17 7.88 10.73
C GLN A 28 -5.80 6.55 11.41
N GLU A 29 -6.36 5.43 10.94
CA GLU A 29 -6.03 4.09 11.45
C GLU A 29 -4.57 3.69 11.16
N ALA A 30 -3.99 4.21 10.07
CA ALA A 30 -2.62 3.91 9.64
C ALA A 30 -1.64 5.07 9.90
N ILE A 31 -2.12 6.24 10.32
CA ILE A 31 -1.29 7.45 10.46
C ILE A 31 -0.29 7.40 11.62
N ASN A 32 -0.58 6.60 12.67
CA ASN A 32 0.30 6.41 13.82
C ASN A 32 1.50 5.49 13.53
N THR A 33 1.70 5.13 12.27
CA THR A 33 2.79 4.28 11.82
C THR A 33 3.82 5.13 11.08
N ASP A 34 5.11 4.89 11.34
CA ASP A 34 6.24 5.53 10.67
C ASP A 34 6.39 5.05 9.22
N TRP A 35 5.48 5.49 8.38
CA TRP A 35 5.51 5.27 6.93
C TRP A 35 6.58 6.13 6.27
N ASN A 36 7.45 5.50 5.48
CA ASN A 36 8.41 6.18 4.62
C ASN A 36 7.82 6.31 3.20
N CYS A 37 7.82 7.52 2.64
CA CYS A 37 7.35 7.74 1.28
C CYS A 37 8.32 7.12 0.28
N GLU A 38 7.94 6.02 -0.36
CA GLU A 38 8.79 5.32 -1.33
C GLU A 38 8.61 5.88 -2.73
N HIS A 39 7.35 6.05 -3.16
CA HIS A 39 7.01 6.60 -4.47
C HIS A 39 5.77 7.50 -4.38
N ARG A 40 5.69 8.52 -5.24
CA ARG A 40 4.52 9.41 -5.35
C ARG A 40 3.94 9.38 -6.76
N ALA A 41 2.62 9.58 -6.84
CA ALA A 41 1.84 9.68 -8.08
C ALA A 41 2.12 8.54 -9.09
N VAL A 42 2.31 7.32 -8.59
CA VAL A 42 2.59 6.14 -9.42
C VAL A 42 1.30 5.65 -10.06
N GLU A 43 1.33 5.43 -11.37
CA GLU A 43 0.23 4.77 -12.06
C GLU A 43 0.17 3.28 -11.68
N ARG A 44 -0.98 2.85 -11.18
CA ARG A 44 -1.27 1.45 -10.86
C ARG A 44 -2.64 1.08 -11.41
N ASP A 45 -2.73 -0.13 -11.96
CA ASP A 45 -3.98 -0.70 -12.41
C ASP A 45 -4.71 -1.35 -11.22
N GLU A 46 -5.76 -0.68 -10.74
CA GLU A 46 -6.59 -1.12 -9.62
C GLU A 46 -7.51 -2.30 -9.97
N THR A 47 -7.67 -2.60 -11.26
CA THR A 47 -8.48 -3.74 -11.73
C THR A 47 -7.74 -5.07 -11.61
N GLN A 48 -6.42 -5.04 -11.39
CA GLN A 48 -5.64 -6.23 -11.09
C GLN A 48 -6.13 -6.87 -9.79
N ALA A 49 -6.22 -8.19 -9.79
CA ALA A 49 -6.54 -8.95 -8.59
C ALA A 49 -5.44 -8.85 -7.51
N HIS A 50 -4.21 -8.53 -7.88
CA HIS A 50 -3.09 -8.45 -6.94
C HIS A 50 -1.96 -7.55 -7.47
N TRP A 51 -1.34 -6.73 -6.62
CA TRP A 51 -0.08 -6.03 -6.91
C TRP A 51 1.08 -6.78 -6.27
N ASN A 52 1.68 -7.71 -7.03
CA ASN A 52 2.69 -8.66 -6.54
C ASN A 52 3.93 -8.01 -5.92
N ASP A 53 4.44 -6.94 -6.53
CA ASP A 53 5.61 -6.19 -6.02
C ASP A 53 5.37 -5.57 -4.63
N LEU A 54 4.10 -5.29 -4.30
CA LEU A 54 3.71 -4.67 -3.03
C LEU A 54 3.09 -5.68 -2.05
N GLY A 55 2.79 -6.91 -2.47
CA GLY A 55 2.05 -7.89 -1.68
C GLY A 55 0.61 -7.45 -1.35
N ILE A 56 -0.03 -6.70 -2.25
CA ILE A 56 -1.37 -6.11 -2.03
C ILE A 56 -2.44 -6.90 -2.82
N PRO A 57 -3.30 -7.69 -2.15
CA PRO A 57 -4.44 -8.35 -2.76
C PRO A 57 -5.63 -7.42 -2.96
N GLU A 58 -6.39 -7.67 -4.03
CA GLU A 58 -7.62 -6.96 -4.40
C GLU A 58 -7.53 -5.42 -4.22
N PRO A 59 -6.50 -4.75 -4.78
CA PRO A 59 -6.22 -3.34 -4.53
C PRO A 59 -7.44 -2.45 -4.78
N GLY A 60 -8.15 -2.63 -5.90
CA GLY A 60 -9.35 -1.84 -6.23
C GLY A 60 -10.48 -2.02 -5.21
N ARG A 61 -10.64 -3.23 -4.63
CA ARG A 61 -11.62 -3.46 -3.57
C ARG A 61 -11.24 -2.70 -2.29
N GLN A 62 -9.99 -2.82 -1.86
CA GLN A 62 -9.51 -2.10 -0.67
C GLN A 62 -9.61 -0.58 -0.83
N LEU A 63 -9.21 -0.06 -2.00
CA LEU A 63 -9.28 1.37 -2.32
C LEU A 63 -10.72 1.89 -2.30
N ARG A 64 -11.69 1.11 -2.80
CA ARG A 64 -13.11 1.48 -2.78
C ARG A 64 -13.72 1.41 -1.38
N ASP A 65 -13.40 0.37 -0.61
CA ASP A 65 -14.04 0.13 0.69
C ASP A 65 -13.42 0.97 1.82
N LYS A 66 -12.08 1.16 1.79
CA LYS A 66 -11.31 1.79 2.86
C LYS A 66 -10.68 3.13 2.48
N GLY A 67 -10.55 3.41 1.17
CA GLY A 67 -9.83 4.58 0.66
C GLY A 67 -8.32 4.41 0.55
N TYR A 68 -7.79 3.21 0.81
CA TYR A 68 -6.38 2.85 0.67
C TYR A 68 -6.24 1.33 0.44
N ALA A 69 -5.09 0.88 -0.03
CA ALA A 69 -4.74 -0.54 -0.07
C ALA A 69 -3.44 -0.79 0.70
N ILE A 70 -3.33 -1.94 1.37
CA ILE A 70 -2.17 -2.28 2.19
C ILE A 70 -1.74 -3.72 1.94
N THR A 71 -0.44 -3.96 2.12
CA THR A 71 0.15 -5.30 2.04
C THR A 71 -0.57 -6.27 2.97
N SER A 72 -0.84 -7.49 2.50
CA SER A 72 -1.35 -8.55 3.35
C SER A 72 -0.26 -9.02 4.31
N VAL A 73 -0.62 -9.26 5.58
CA VAL A 73 0.33 -9.72 6.61
C VAL A 73 1.03 -11.04 6.22
N THR A 74 0.33 -11.88 5.44
CA THR A 74 0.88 -13.16 4.95
C THR A 74 1.70 -13.05 3.67
N GLU A 75 1.67 -11.89 3.00
CA GLU A 75 2.28 -11.67 1.68
C GLU A 75 3.31 -10.55 1.71
N GLN A 76 3.83 -10.24 2.90
CA GLN A 76 4.87 -9.23 3.08
C GLN A 76 6.13 -9.59 2.28
N PRO A 77 6.49 -8.82 1.25
CA PRO A 77 7.67 -9.11 0.45
C PRO A 77 8.94 -8.97 1.30
N ARG A 78 9.90 -9.87 1.04
CA ARG A 78 11.27 -9.81 1.56
C ARG A 78 12.13 -9.11 0.49
N ARG A 79 12.88 -8.08 0.88
CA ARG A 79 13.84 -7.40 -0.01
C ARG A 79 15.20 -7.31 0.66
#